data_AF-A0AAN8UVM3-F1
#
_entry.id   AF-A0AAN8UVM3-F1
#
_cell.length_a   1.000
_cell.length_b   1.000
_cell.length_c   1.000
_cell.angle_alpha   90.00
_cell.angle_beta   90.00
_cell.angle_gamma   90.00
#
_symmetry.space_group_name_H-M   'P 1'
#
loop_
_entity.id
_entity.type
_entity.pdbx_description
1 polymer ?
#
loop_
_entity_poly.entity_id
_entity_poly.type
_entity_poly.pdbx_seq_one_letter_code
_entity_poly.pdbx_strand_id
1 'polypeptide(L)'
;MEEEGRFEAEVAEEQAWWNTERFKLSRRPYTTRDVVSLRGTLRQAYPSNELAKKLWLTFKTHQANGTASRTFGALDPVQVAKMAEYLDSISVSGWECSSTHTTNEPGLTLQTTLMTLSLIRLNTFSLLNNTMTESKERPR
;
A
#
# COMPACT_ATOMS: atom_id res chain seq x y z
N MET A 1 -0.91 -34.72 11.37
CA MET A 1 0.57 -34.69 11.43
C MET A 1 1.14 -33.80 10.33
N GLU A 2 0.71 -33.97 9.07
CA GLU A 2 1.12 -33.09 7.96
C GLU A 2 0.58 -31.65 8.09
N GLU A 3 -0.68 -31.48 8.51
CA GLU A 3 -1.30 -30.17 8.70
C GLU A 3 -0.61 -29.34 9.81
N GLU A 4 -0.35 -29.95 10.96
CA GLU A 4 0.42 -29.33 12.05
C GLU A 4 1.83 -28.95 11.60
N GLY A 5 2.51 -29.80 10.83
CA GLY A 5 3.83 -29.50 10.28
C GLY A 5 3.84 -28.30 9.34
N ARG A 6 2.82 -28.17 8.47
CA ARG A 6 2.65 -26.98 7.61
C ARG A 6 2.36 -25.73 8.42
N PHE A 7 1.52 -25.84 9.44
CA PHE A 7 1.19 -24.74 10.33
C PHE A 7 2.45 -24.20 11.05
N GLU A 8 3.25 -25.08 11.66
CA GLU A 8 4.50 -24.69 12.32
C GLU A 8 5.52 -24.08 11.34
N ALA A 9 5.59 -24.60 10.11
CA ALA A 9 6.44 -24.02 9.07
C ALA A 9 6.00 -22.59 8.69
N GLU A 10 4.69 -22.33 8.56
CA GLU A 10 4.18 -20.98 8.29
C GLU A 10 4.40 -20.02 9.46
N VAL A 11 4.25 -20.49 10.70
CA VAL A 11 4.57 -19.70 11.89
C VAL A 11 6.05 -19.31 11.90
N ALA A 12 6.95 -20.24 11.56
CA ALA A 12 8.37 -19.97 11.48
C ALA A 12 8.72 -18.98 10.34
N GLU A 13 8.11 -19.12 9.17
CA GLU A 13 8.26 -18.20 8.05
C GLU A 13 7.82 -16.77 8.42
N GLU A 14 6.62 -16.64 9.02
CA GLU A 14 6.06 -15.36 9.45
C GLU A 14 6.96 -14.71 10.51
N GLN A 15 7.49 -15.50 11.45
CA GLN A 15 8.42 -15.04 12.47
C GLN A 15 9.74 -14.55 11.88
N ALA A 16 10.30 -15.27 10.91
CA ALA A 16 11.49 -14.83 10.20
C ALA A 16 11.25 -13.51 9.46
N TRP A 17 10.08 -13.34 8.82
CA TRP A 17 9.69 -12.10 8.18
C TRP A 17 9.54 -10.93 9.17
N TRP A 18 8.94 -11.17 10.33
CA TRP A 18 8.79 -10.14 11.39
C TRP A 18 10.13 -9.69 11.98
N ASN A 19 11.17 -10.52 11.90
CA ASN A 19 12.51 -10.20 12.39
C ASN A 19 13.33 -9.36 11.40
N THR A 20 12.80 -9.03 10.23
CA THR A 20 13.46 -8.14 9.27
C THR A 20 13.53 -6.69 9.78
N GLU A 21 14.49 -5.91 9.27
CA GLU A 21 14.65 -4.48 9.62
C GLU A 21 13.38 -3.66 9.39
N ARG A 22 12.51 -4.08 8.46
CA ARG A 22 11.21 -3.46 8.16
C ARG A 22 10.35 -3.24 9.40
N PHE A 23 10.44 -4.14 10.38
CA PHE A 23 9.57 -4.19 11.56
C PHE A 23 10.29 -3.94 12.87
N LYS A 24 11.55 -3.51 12.85
CA LYS A 24 12.36 -3.27 14.06
C LYS A 24 11.70 -2.34 15.08
N LEU A 25 10.89 -1.38 14.61
CA LEU A 25 10.17 -0.42 15.45
C LEU A 25 8.68 -0.78 15.64
N SER A 26 8.22 -1.90 15.10
CA SER A 26 6.82 -2.33 15.17
C SER A 26 6.59 -3.23 16.38
N ARG A 27 5.79 -2.75 17.34
CA ARG A 27 5.33 -3.55 18.49
C ARG A 27 3.96 -4.15 18.18
N ARG A 28 3.83 -5.48 18.37
CA ARG A 28 2.59 -6.22 18.13
C ARG A 28 2.12 -6.85 19.45
N PRO A 29 0.89 -6.59 19.93
CA PRO A 29 0.34 -7.22 21.13
C PRO A 29 -0.28 -8.60 20.83
N TYR A 30 0.31 -9.36 19.91
CA TYR A 30 -0.14 -10.68 19.44
C TYR A 30 1.05 -11.43 18.82
N THR A 31 0.93 -12.75 18.69
CA THR A 31 1.98 -13.63 18.18
C THR A 31 1.83 -13.93 16.70
N THR A 32 2.89 -14.46 16.08
CA THR A 32 2.83 -15.00 14.71
C THR A 32 1.86 -16.17 14.62
N ARG A 33 1.76 -16.99 15.68
CA ARG A 33 0.78 -18.09 15.78
C ARG A 33 -0.66 -17.58 15.70
N ASP A 34 -0.98 -16.49 16.38
CA ASP A 34 -2.32 -15.88 16.33
C ASP A 34 -2.67 -15.36 14.93
N VAL A 35 -1.66 -14.91 14.17
CA VAL A 35 -1.87 -14.44 12.80
C VAL A 35 -2.05 -15.59 11.82
N VAL A 36 -1.23 -16.64 11.93
CA VAL A 36 -1.30 -17.82 11.06
C VAL A 36 -2.56 -18.64 11.35
N SER A 37 -3.05 -18.69 12.59
CA SER A 37 -4.30 -19.41 12.93
C SER A 37 -5.55 -18.79 12.29
N LEU A 38 -5.51 -17.49 11.98
CA LEU A 38 -6.58 -16.77 11.27
C LEU A 38 -6.37 -16.76 9.75
N ARG A 39 -5.24 -17.28 9.25
CA ARG A 39 -4.92 -17.33 7.83
C ARG A 39 -5.65 -18.51 7.18
N GLY A 40 -6.35 -18.25 6.08
CA GLY A 40 -6.93 -19.31 5.26
C GLY A 40 -5.85 -20.12 4.51
N THR A 41 -6.23 -21.28 3.99
CA THR A 41 -5.31 -22.18 3.28
C THR A 41 -4.90 -21.69 1.88
N LEU A 42 -5.68 -20.76 1.29
CA LEU A 42 -5.38 -20.17 -0.01
C LEU A 42 -4.50 -18.94 0.17
N ARG A 43 -3.22 -19.06 -0.22
CA ARG A 43 -2.28 -17.93 -0.22
C ARG A 43 -2.65 -16.94 -1.33
N GLN A 44 -2.81 -15.67 -0.95
CA GLN A 44 -3.04 -14.57 -1.89
C GLN A 44 -1.82 -13.64 -1.91
N ALA A 45 -1.34 -13.31 -3.10
CA ALA A 45 -0.34 -12.26 -3.31
C ALA A 45 -1.03 -10.97 -3.75
N TYR A 46 -0.63 -9.85 -3.16
CA TYR A 46 -1.18 -8.54 -3.49
C TYR A 46 -0.10 -7.66 -4.13
N PRO A 47 -0.36 -7.05 -5.32
CA PRO A 47 0.58 -6.11 -5.94
C PRO A 47 0.93 -4.91 -5.05
N SER A 48 0.02 -4.53 -4.15
CA SER A 48 0.26 -3.48 -3.15
C SER A 48 1.44 -3.79 -2.23
N ASN A 49 1.80 -5.06 -2.02
CA ASN A 49 2.98 -5.44 -1.24
C ASN A 49 4.28 -5.00 -1.93
N GLU A 50 4.37 -5.13 -3.25
CA GLU A 50 5.55 -4.68 -4.01
C GLU A 50 5.69 -3.14 -3.96
N LEU A 51 4.56 -2.43 -4.06
CA LEU A 51 4.54 -0.98 -3.88
C LEU A 51 4.92 -0.57 -2.46
N ALA A 52 4.47 -1.31 -1.44
CA ALA A 52 4.83 -1.05 -0.04
C ALA A 52 6.33 -1.26 0.23
N LYS A 53 6.93 -2.30 -0.37
CA LYS A 53 8.39 -2.52 -0.32
C LYS A 53 9.15 -1.38 -1.00
N LYS A 54 8.72 -0.96 -2.20
CA LYS A 54 9.30 0.18 -2.93
C LYS A 54 9.23 1.46 -2.08
N LEU A 55 8.07 1.77 -1.52
CA LEU A 55 7.86 2.96 -0.68
C LEU A 55 8.76 2.94 0.57
N TRP A 56 8.88 1.77 1.22
CA TRP A 56 9.77 1.60 2.36
C TRP A 56 11.23 1.91 2.00
N LEU A 57 11.71 1.40 0.86
CA LEU A 57 13.07 1.67 0.38
C LEU A 57 13.29 3.15 0.05
N THR A 58 12.32 3.80 -0.59
CA THR A 58 12.35 5.24 -0.86
C THR A 58 12.50 6.04 0.44
N PHE A 59 11.70 5.73 1.47
CA PHE A 59 11.79 6.43 2.76
C PHE A 59 13.08 6.14 3.51
N LYS A 60 13.61 4.90 3.46
CA LYS A 60 14.93 4.57 4.02
C LYS A 60 16.05 5.35 3.35
N THR A 61 15.97 5.54 2.03
CA THR A 61 16.92 6.35 1.26
C THR A 61 16.86 7.82 1.67
N HIS A 62 15.66 8.39 1.75
CA HIS A 62 15.48 9.76 2.24
C HIS A 62 15.98 9.95 3.67
N GLN A 63 15.68 9.02 4.57
CA GLN A 63 16.18 9.01 5.95
C GLN A 63 17.72 9.01 6.00
N ALA A 64 18.37 8.14 5.22
CA ALA A 64 19.83 8.06 5.17
C ALA A 64 20.47 9.34 4.61
N ASN A 65 19.80 9.98 3.64
CA ASN A 65 20.29 11.20 2.99
C ASN A 65 19.89 12.49 3.72
N GLY A 66 19.13 12.41 4.82
CA GLY A 66 18.60 13.59 5.53
C GLY A 66 17.63 14.45 4.68
N THR A 67 16.97 13.84 3.70
CA THR A 67 16.02 14.48 2.79
C THR A 67 14.59 14.00 3.07
N ALA A 68 13.61 14.54 2.36
CA ALA A 68 12.21 14.15 2.50
C ALA A 68 11.55 13.91 1.13
N SER A 69 10.69 12.89 1.07
CA SER A 69 9.70 12.75 0.01
C SER A 69 8.59 13.78 0.24
N ARG A 70 8.27 14.58 -0.78
CA ARG A 70 7.24 15.62 -0.71
C ARG A 70 6.20 15.34 -1.78
N THR A 71 4.93 15.27 -1.38
CA THR A 71 3.79 15.07 -2.30
C THR A 71 2.60 15.92 -1.85
N PHE A 72 1.59 16.03 -2.71
CA PHE A 72 0.26 16.57 -2.40
C PHE A 72 -0.83 15.59 -2.86
N GLY A 73 -2.09 15.93 -2.60
CA GLY A 73 -3.26 15.10 -2.95
C GLY A 73 -3.49 15.03 -4.45
N ALA A 74 -3.59 13.82 -5.00
CA ALA A 74 -3.93 13.61 -6.40
C ALA A 74 -5.44 13.43 -6.58
N LEU A 75 -6.07 14.33 -7.35
CA LEU A 75 -7.50 14.40 -7.64
C LEU A 75 -7.96 13.35 -8.64
N ASP A 76 -7.15 13.11 -9.66
CA ASP A 76 -7.54 12.27 -10.79
C ASP A 76 -6.33 11.56 -11.45
N PRO A 77 -6.59 10.56 -12.32
CA PRO A 77 -5.58 9.84 -13.10
C PRO A 77 -4.57 10.68 -13.88
N VAL A 78 -5.02 11.80 -14.49
CA VAL A 78 -4.18 12.66 -15.32
C VAL A 78 -3.20 13.41 -14.42
N GLN A 79 -3.67 13.87 -13.26
CA GLN A 79 -2.81 14.48 -12.25
C GLN A 79 -1.78 13.47 -11.73
N VAL A 80 -2.17 12.23 -11.46
CA VAL A 80 -1.25 11.14 -11.07
C VAL A 80 -0.15 10.94 -12.11
N ALA A 81 -0.51 10.87 -13.39
CA ALA A 81 0.44 10.68 -14.49
C ALA A 81 1.49 11.81 -14.53
N LYS A 82 1.07 13.07 -14.32
CA LYS A 82 1.97 14.22 -14.29
C LYS A 82 2.81 14.28 -13.01
N MET A 83 2.22 13.92 -11.86
CA MET A 83 2.93 13.83 -10.59
C MET A 83 4.05 12.78 -10.65
N ALA A 84 3.83 11.64 -11.30
CA ALA A 84 4.81 10.56 -11.42
C ALA A 84 6.09 10.95 -12.21
N GLU A 85 6.09 12.07 -12.93
CA GLU A 85 7.29 12.61 -13.60
C GLU A 85 8.24 13.31 -12.60
N TYR A 86 7.72 13.86 -11.51
CA TYR A 86 8.47 14.76 -10.60
C TYR A 86 8.45 14.32 -9.13
N LEU A 87 7.48 13.50 -8.72
CA LEU A 87 7.25 13.07 -7.35
C LEU A 87 7.48 11.57 -7.21
N ASP A 88 8.04 11.18 -6.08
CA ASP A 88 8.40 9.80 -5.73
C ASP A 88 7.31 9.08 -4.91
N SER A 89 6.33 9.84 -4.41
CA SER A 89 5.14 9.35 -3.71
C SER A 89 3.89 10.11 -4.15
N ILE A 90 2.72 9.51 -3.91
CA ILE A 90 1.41 10.09 -4.21
C ILE A 90 0.55 9.96 -2.96
N SER A 91 -0.09 11.06 -2.54
CA SER A 91 -1.04 11.07 -1.42
C SER A 91 -2.47 11.00 -1.93
N VAL A 92 -3.31 10.18 -1.28
CA VAL A 92 -4.74 10.12 -1.52
C VAL A 92 -5.45 10.70 -0.30
N SER A 93 -6.07 11.87 -0.46
CA SER A 93 -6.74 12.59 0.63
C SER A 93 -8.20 12.15 0.77
N GLY A 94 -8.59 11.75 1.99
CA GLY A 94 -9.98 11.45 2.31
C GLY A 94 -10.91 12.66 2.17
N TRP A 95 -10.40 13.86 2.46
CA TRP A 95 -11.13 15.11 2.25
C TRP A 95 -11.46 15.32 0.77
N GLU A 96 -10.45 15.20 -0.11
CA GLU A 96 -10.64 15.37 -1.55
C GLU A 96 -11.58 14.32 -2.13
N CYS A 97 -11.52 13.08 -1.63
CA CYS A 97 -12.45 12.02 -2.02
C CYS A 97 -13.90 12.37 -1.62
N SER A 98 -14.11 12.97 -0.44
CA SER A 98 -15.45 13.41 0.01
C SER A 98 -16.03 14.56 -0.80
N SER A 99 -15.18 15.41 -1.40
CA SER A 99 -15.65 16.60 -2.13
C SER A 99 -15.84 16.35 -3.63
N THR A 100 -15.19 15.34 -4.19
CA THR A 100 -15.11 15.15 -5.65
C THR A 100 -15.55 13.77 -6.15
N HIS A 101 -15.76 12.79 -5.26
CA HIS A 101 -16.03 11.40 -5.62
C HIS A 101 -17.13 10.78 -4.74
N THR A 102 -18.09 11.57 -4.26
CA THR A 102 -19.28 11.02 -3.59
C THR A 102 -20.27 10.46 -4.62
N THR A 103 -21.31 9.80 -4.12
CA THR A 103 -22.51 9.31 -4.83
C THR A 103 -23.34 10.45 -5.48
N ASN A 104 -22.68 11.39 -6.17
CA ASN A 104 -23.23 12.66 -6.67
C ASN A 104 -23.85 13.58 -5.60
N GLU A 105 -23.59 13.33 -4.32
CA GLU A 105 -24.02 14.16 -3.18
C GLU A 105 -22.78 14.86 -2.60
N PRO A 106 -22.40 16.06 -3.07
CA PRO A 106 -21.28 16.80 -2.51
C PRO A 106 -21.61 17.22 -1.06
N GLY A 107 -20.82 16.77 -0.09
CA GLY A 107 -21.05 17.10 1.31
C GLY A 107 -19.91 16.64 2.23
N LEU A 108 -19.82 17.27 3.40
CA LEU A 108 -18.87 16.93 4.47
C LEU A 108 -19.26 15.59 5.10
N THR A 109 -18.89 14.47 4.48
CA THR A 109 -19.35 13.15 4.94
C THR A 109 -18.44 12.57 6.03
N LEU A 110 -19.05 12.26 7.18
CA LEU A 110 -18.43 11.63 8.35
C LEU A 110 -18.09 10.15 8.04
N GLN A 111 -16.79 9.83 8.08
CA GLN A 111 -16.10 8.52 8.23
C GLN A 111 -16.56 7.26 7.46
N THR A 112 -17.84 6.93 7.35
CA THR A 112 -18.29 5.66 6.73
C THR A 112 -18.23 5.68 5.21
N THR A 113 -18.57 6.79 4.56
CA THR A 113 -18.42 6.94 3.10
C THR A 113 -16.95 7.07 2.68
N LEU A 114 -16.08 7.54 3.59
CA LEU A 114 -14.67 7.84 3.30
C LEU A 114 -13.81 6.59 3.05
N MET A 115 -14.10 5.48 3.73
CA MET A 115 -13.27 4.26 3.61
C MET A 115 -13.39 3.63 2.22
N THR A 116 -14.60 3.40 1.73
CA THR A 116 -14.84 2.78 0.42
C THR A 116 -14.34 3.69 -0.71
N LEU A 117 -14.59 4.99 -0.62
CA LEU A 117 -14.17 5.95 -1.65
C LEU A 117 -12.65 6.07 -1.76
N SER A 118 -11.94 6.08 -0.62
CA SER A 118 -10.47 6.12 -0.62
C SER A 118 -9.88 4.85 -1.25
N LEU A 119 -10.47 3.68 -0.95
CA LEU A 119 -10.07 2.40 -1.56
C LEU A 119 -10.36 2.33 -3.06
N ILE A 120 -11.51 2.83 -3.51
CA ILE A 120 -11.85 2.91 -4.93
C ILE A 120 -10.83 3.79 -5.65
N ARG A 121 -10.50 4.97 -5.09
CA ARG A 121 -9.51 5.88 -5.68
C ARG A 121 -8.10 5.27 -5.73
N LEU A 122 -7.69 4.59 -4.65
CA LEU A 122 -6.45 3.82 -4.62
C LEU A 122 -6.43 2.74 -5.72
N ASN A 123 -7.53 2.02 -5.93
CA ASN A 123 -7.63 1.01 -6.99
C ASN A 123 -7.54 1.64 -8.39
N THR A 124 -8.24 2.75 -8.64
CA THR A 124 -8.16 3.48 -9.92
C THR A 124 -6.73 3.89 -10.22
N PHE A 125 -5.99 4.43 -9.24
CA PHE A 125 -4.60 4.84 -9.40
C PHE A 125 -3.63 3.66 -9.56
N SER A 126 -3.87 2.56 -8.85
CA SER A 126 -3.08 1.34 -8.96
C SER A 126 -3.13 0.75 -10.37
N LEU A 127 -4.33 0.69 -10.98
CA LEU A 127 -4.53 0.19 -12.34
C LEU A 127 -3.75 1.01 -13.39
N LEU A 128 -3.66 2.33 -13.20
CA LEU A 128 -2.92 3.22 -14.11
C LEU A 128 -1.40 3.08 -13.97
N ASN A 129 -0.90 2.84 -12.75
CA ASN A 129 0.53 2.70 -12.55
C ASN A 129 1.10 1.46 -13.27
N ASN A 130 0.31 0.38 -13.35
CA ASN A 130 0.67 -0.83 -14.10
C ASN A 130 0.70 -0.58 -15.63
N THR A 131 -0.16 0.30 -16.17
CA THR A 131 -0.13 0.63 -17.61
C THR A 131 0.96 1.65 -17.96
N MET A 132 1.32 2.54 -17.04
CA MET A 132 2.39 3.52 -17.26
C MET A 132 3.79 2.93 -17.12
N THR A 133 3.99 1.93 -16.25
CA THR A 133 5.26 1.20 -16.12
C THR A 133 5.61 0.44 -17.41
N GLU A 134 4.64 -0.22 -18.06
CA GLU A 134 4.82 -0.83 -19.39
C GLU A 134 5.20 0.18 -20.48
N SER A 135 4.80 1.46 -20.36
CA SER A 135 5.16 2.49 -21.35
C SER A 135 6.60 2.98 -21.21
N LYS A 136 7.17 2.90 -20.01
CA LYS A 136 8.51 3.44 -19.68
C LYS A 136 9.63 2.43 -19.97
N GLU A 137 9.30 1.14 -20.10
CA GLU A 137 10.24 0.07 -20.47
C GLU A 137 10.37 -0.15 -21.98
N ARG A 138 9.59 0.54 -22.82
CA ARG A 138 9.83 0.55 -24.27
C ARG A 138 11.05 1.41 -24.61
N PRO A 139 12.09 0.86 -25.25
CA PRO A 139 13.16 1.68 -25.80
C PRO A 139 12.56 2.60 -26.88
N ARG A 140 13.03 3.84 -26.95
CA ARG A 140 12.78 4.71 -28.10
C ARG A 140 13.41 4.12 -29.35
#